data_AF-A0A061I2J1-F1
#
_entry.id   AF-A0A061I2J1-F1
#
_cell.length_a   1.000
_cell.length_b   1.000
_cell.length_c   1.000
_cell.angle_alpha   90.00
_cell.angle_beta   90.00
_cell.angle_gamma   90.00
#
_symmetry.space_group_name_H-M   'P 1'
#
loop_
_entity.id
_entity.type
_entity.pdbx_description
1 polymer ?
#
loop_
_entity_poly.entity_id
_entity_poly.type
_entity_poly.pdbx_seq_one_letter_code
_entity_poly.pdbx_strand_id
1 'polypeptide(L)'
;VMEIKGQMIHVPESNAILFLGSPCVDKLDELMGRGLHLSDIPIHDATRDVILVGEQAKAQDGLKKRMDKLKATLERTHQALEEEKKKTVDLLYSIFPGDVAQQLWQGQQVQARKFDDVTMLFSDIVGFTAICAQCTPMQVISMLNELYTRFDHQCGFLDIYK
;
A
#
# COMPACT_ATOMS: atom_id res chain seq x y z
N VAL A 1 -45.89 -20.84 -2.40
CA VAL A 1 -46.65 -20.82 -3.67
C VAL A 1 -45.69 -20.34 -4.75
N MET A 2 -45.61 -21.03 -5.88
CA MET A 2 -44.67 -20.68 -6.97
C MET A 2 -45.28 -19.58 -7.84
N GLU A 3 -44.61 -18.44 -7.91
CA GLU A 3 -45.00 -17.35 -8.82
C GLU A 3 -44.38 -17.57 -10.19
N ILE A 4 -45.22 -17.55 -11.23
CA ILE A 4 -44.80 -17.64 -12.63
C ILE A 4 -45.20 -16.35 -13.31
N LYS A 5 -44.24 -15.68 -13.94
CA LYS A 5 -44.47 -14.46 -14.71
C LYS A 5 -44.37 -14.78 -16.18
N GLY A 6 -45.34 -14.32 -16.96
CA GLY A 6 -45.46 -14.72 -18.35
C GLY A 6 -46.52 -13.95 -19.11
N GLN A 7 -46.75 -14.40 -20.34
CA GLN A 7 -47.73 -13.84 -21.25
C GLN A 7 -48.82 -14.87 -21.56
N MET A 8 -50.06 -14.41 -21.63
CA MET A 8 -51.19 -15.18 -22.16
C MET A 8 -51.35 -14.88 -23.66
N ILE A 9 -51.42 -15.92 -24.48
CA ILE A 9 -51.51 -15.85 -25.93
C ILE A 9 -52.75 -16.62 -26.36
N HIS A 10 -53.67 -15.95 -27.06
CA HIS A 10 -54.83 -16.61 -27.64
C HIS A 10 -54.41 -17.43 -28.87
N VAL A 11 -54.83 -18.70 -28.93
CA VAL A 11 -54.57 -19.64 -30.03
C VAL A 11 -55.90 -19.92 -30.74
N PRO A 12 -56.19 -19.21 -31.86
CA PRO A 12 -57.49 -19.26 -32.52
C PRO A 12 -57.86 -20.64 -33.07
N GLU A 13 -56.87 -21.42 -33.52
CA GLU A 13 -57.07 -22.72 -34.16
C GLU A 13 -57.63 -23.76 -33.20
N SER A 14 -57.35 -23.62 -31.91
CA SER A 14 -57.83 -24.50 -30.83
C SER A 14 -58.81 -23.82 -29.88
N ASN A 15 -59.14 -22.54 -30.11
CA ASN A 15 -59.96 -21.70 -29.24
C ASN A 15 -59.52 -21.76 -27.76
N ALA A 16 -58.20 -21.66 -27.53
CA ALA A 16 -57.58 -21.79 -26.21
C ALA A 16 -56.67 -20.59 -25.91
N ILE A 17 -56.31 -20.43 -24.63
CA ILE A 17 -55.29 -19.48 -24.19
C ILE A 17 -54.06 -20.27 -23.73
N LEU A 18 -52.93 -20.05 -24.41
CA LEU A 18 -51.63 -20.57 -24.02
C LEU A 18 -50.95 -19.58 -23.07
N PHE A 19 -50.49 -20.05 -21.92
CA PHE A 19 -49.67 -19.27 -21.01
C PHE A 19 -48.20 -19.67 -21.15
N LEU A 20 -47.35 -18.73 -21.57
CA LEU A 20 -45.90 -18.89 -21.62
C LEU A 20 -45.29 -18.05 -20.51
N GLY A 21 -44.60 -18.67 -19.56
CA GLY A 21 -44.01 -17.96 -18.45
C GLY A 21 -42.85 -18.69 -17.81
N SER A 22 -42.11 -17.93 -17.02
CA SER A 22 -40.90 -18.37 -16.31
C SER A 22 -41.11 -18.20 -14.80
N PRO A 23 -40.49 -19.07 -13.98
CA PRO A 23 -40.51 -18.90 -12.53
C PRO A 23 -39.93 -17.54 -12.14
N CYS A 24 -40.61 -16.80 -11.26
CA CYS A 24 -40.09 -15.55 -10.71
C CYS A 24 -39.13 -15.89 -9.55
N VAL A 25 -37.82 -16.00 -9.86
CA VAL A 25 -36.74 -16.30 -8.91
C VAL A 25 -35.41 -15.68 -9.37
N ASP A 26 -34.65 -15.15 -8.42
CA ASP A 26 -33.37 -14.48 -8.70
C ASP A 26 -32.16 -15.24 -8.13
N LYS A 27 -32.40 -16.33 -7.38
CA LYS A 27 -31.37 -17.10 -6.67
C LYS A 27 -31.58 -18.60 -6.84
N LEU A 28 -30.48 -19.35 -6.91
CA LEU A 28 -30.53 -20.80 -7.06
C LEU A 28 -31.14 -21.49 -5.85
N ASP A 29 -30.83 -21.01 -4.64
CA ASP A 29 -31.39 -21.56 -3.39
C ASP A 29 -32.92 -21.44 -3.32
N GLU A 30 -33.47 -20.36 -3.88
CA GLU A 30 -34.92 -20.14 -3.92
C GLU A 30 -35.61 -21.08 -4.91
N LEU A 31 -34.97 -21.31 -6.07
CA LEU A 31 -35.42 -22.28 -7.06
C LEU A 31 -35.46 -23.70 -6.47
N MET A 32 -34.38 -24.13 -5.82
CA MET A 32 -34.29 -25.43 -5.16
C MET A 32 -35.24 -25.54 -3.96
N GLY A 33 -35.40 -24.47 -3.17
CA GLY A 33 -36.36 -24.44 -2.06
C GLY A 33 -37.83 -24.54 -2.49
N ARG A 34 -38.13 -24.24 -3.77
CA ARG A 34 -39.43 -24.44 -4.40
C ARG A 34 -39.56 -25.79 -5.12
N GLY A 35 -38.54 -26.66 -5.03
CA GLY A 35 -38.53 -28.01 -5.62
C GLY A 35 -38.19 -28.06 -7.11
N LEU A 36 -37.65 -26.96 -7.66
CA LEU A 36 -37.25 -26.87 -9.06
C LEU A 36 -35.73 -26.94 -9.19
N HIS A 37 -35.29 -27.37 -10.36
CA HIS A 37 -33.88 -27.44 -10.73
C HIS A 37 -33.57 -26.43 -11.83
N LEU A 38 -32.30 -26.05 -11.95
CA LEU A 38 -31.85 -25.19 -13.04
C LEU A 38 -32.08 -25.83 -14.42
N SER A 39 -32.12 -27.17 -14.49
CA SER A 39 -32.47 -27.91 -15.71
C SER A 39 -33.91 -27.71 -16.16
N ASP A 40 -34.81 -27.31 -15.26
CA ASP A 40 -36.22 -27.07 -15.56
C ASP A 40 -36.44 -25.71 -16.26
N ILE A 41 -35.42 -24.84 -16.26
CA ILE A 41 -35.42 -23.56 -16.97
C ILE A 41 -34.70 -23.73 -18.32
N PRO A 42 -35.36 -23.46 -19.46
CA PRO A 42 -34.73 -23.55 -20.78
C PRO A 42 -33.47 -22.69 -20.92
N ILE A 43 -32.51 -23.13 -21.73
CA ILE A 43 -31.23 -22.41 -21.93
C ILE A 43 -31.37 -21.02 -22.56
N HIS A 44 -32.48 -20.75 -23.24
CA HIS A 44 -32.79 -19.47 -23.88
C HIS A 44 -33.62 -18.54 -22.99
N ASP A 45 -33.99 -18.99 -21.78
CA ASP A 45 -34.69 -18.17 -20.80
C ASP A 45 -33.69 -17.28 -20.06
N ALA A 46 -33.90 -15.97 -20.11
CA ALA A 46 -33.05 -14.98 -19.46
C ALA A 46 -32.98 -15.16 -17.93
N THR A 47 -33.99 -15.76 -17.31
CA THR A 47 -34.00 -16.07 -15.87
C THR A 47 -32.82 -16.97 -15.49
N ARG A 48 -32.44 -17.89 -16.38
CA ARG A 48 -31.31 -18.80 -16.20
C ARG A 48 -29.99 -18.03 -16.09
N ASP A 49 -29.78 -17.05 -16.95
CA ASP A 49 -28.57 -16.22 -16.96
C ASP A 49 -28.47 -15.36 -15.68
N VAL A 50 -29.58 -14.79 -15.23
CA VAL A 50 -29.63 -13.99 -13.99
C VAL A 50 -29.22 -14.82 -12.78
N ILE A 51 -29.75 -16.03 -12.63
CA ILE A 51 -29.41 -16.94 -11.52
C ILE A 51 -27.93 -17.30 -11.56
N LEU A 52 -27.40 -17.65 -12.75
CA LEU A 52 -26.00 -18.02 -12.93
C LEU A 52 -25.04 -16.87 -12.60
N VAL A 53 -25.34 -15.65 -13.07
CA VAL A 53 -24.56 -14.44 -12.76
C VAL A 53 -24.58 -14.16 -11.26
N GLY A 54 -25.73 -14.32 -10.60
CA GLY A 54 -25.87 -14.15 -9.16
C GLY A 54 -24.98 -15.10 -8.36
N GLU A 55 -24.98 -16.39 -8.70
CA GLU A 55 -24.14 -17.40 -8.04
C GLU A 55 -22.64 -17.18 -8.32
N GLN A 56 -22.28 -16.84 -9.56
CA GLN A 56 -20.90 -16.52 -9.91
C GLN A 56 -20.39 -15.29 -9.14
N ALA A 57 -21.21 -14.24 -9.03
CA ALA A 57 -20.87 -13.05 -8.27
C ALA A 57 -20.69 -13.36 -6.77
N LYS A 58 -21.57 -14.17 -6.17
CA LYS A 58 -21.41 -14.64 -4.77
C LYS A 58 -20.11 -15.43 -4.58
N ALA A 59 -19.80 -16.35 -5.49
CA ALA A 59 -18.58 -17.16 -5.42
C ALA A 59 -17.31 -16.29 -5.52
N GLN A 60 -17.36 -15.20 -6.28
CA GLN A 60 -16.23 -14.29 -6.48
C GLN A 60 -16.13 -13.17 -5.43
N ASP A 61 -17.22 -12.81 -4.72
CA ASP A 61 -17.23 -11.70 -3.76
C ASP A 61 -16.18 -11.85 -2.65
N GLY A 62 -16.06 -13.05 -2.08
CA GLY A 62 -15.07 -13.34 -1.04
C GLY A 62 -13.63 -13.19 -1.55
N LEU A 63 -13.36 -13.61 -2.78
CA LEU A 63 -12.05 -13.46 -3.41
C LEU A 63 -11.74 -11.99 -3.72
N LYS A 64 -12.71 -11.26 -4.29
CA LYS A 64 -12.59 -9.83 -4.59
C LYS A 64 -12.24 -9.03 -3.34
N LYS A 65 -12.96 -9.23 -2.23
CA LYS A 65 -12.68 -8.58 -0.94
C LYS A 65 -11.27 -8.88 -0.43
N ARG A 66 -10.81 -10.13 -0.57
CA ARG A 66 -9.43 -10.51 -0.19
C ARG A 66 -8.38 -9.84 -1.07
N MET A 67 -8.62 -9.76 -2.38
CA MET A 67 -7.73 -9.06 -3.31
C MET A 67 -7.65 -7.57 -3.01
N ASP A 68 -8.79 -6.91 -2.76
CA ASP A 68 -8.84 -5.49 -2.41
C ASP A 68 -8.08 -5.23 -1.10
N LYS A 69 -8.28 -6.08 -0.08
CA LYS A 69 -7.55 -5.98 1.19
C LYS A 69 -6.05 -6.20 1.01
N LEU A 70 -5.66 -7.20 0.22
CA LEU A 70 -4.25 -7.49 -0.05
C LEU A 70 -3.58 -6.33 -0.79
N LYS A 71 -4.24 -5.77 -1.80
CA LYS A 71 -3.75 -4.60 -2.54
C LYS A 71 -3.56 -3.40 -1.62
N ALA A 72 -4.54 -3.10 -0.77
CA ALA A 72 -4.44 -2.01 0.20
C ALA A 72 -3.29 -2.22 1.21
N THR A 73 -3.08 -3.46 1.68
CA THR A 73 -1.93 -3.77 2.54
C THR A 73 -0.62 -3.61 1.79
N LEU A 74 -0.52 -4.11 0.55
CA LEU A 74 0.68 -4.00 -0.27
C LEU A 74 1.05 -2.54 -0.54
N GLU A 75 0.08 -1.69 -0.86
CA GLU A 75 0.31 -0.24 -1.06
C GLU A 75 0.85 0.42 0.21
N ARG A 76 0.29 0.11 1.38
CA ARG A 76 0.80 0.64 2.67
C ARG A 76 2.21 0.15 2.97
N THR A 77 2.48 -1.14 2.79
CA THR A 77 3.82 -1.70 3.01
C THR A 77 4.84 -1.09 2.05
N HIS A 78 4.45 -0.88 0.79
CA HIS A 78 5.31 -0.22 -0.19
C HIS A 78 5.62 1.23 0.21
N GLN A 79 4.62 1.99 0.65
CA GLN A 79 4.84 3.37 1.13
C GLN A 79 5.80 3.40 2.33
N ALA A 80 5.57 2.55 3.34
CA ALA A 80 6.45 2.47 4.51
C ALA A 80 7.89 2.07 4.12
N LEU A 81 8.05 1.17 3.16
CA LEU A 81 9.37 0.78 2.65
C LEU A 81 10.09 1.94 1.97
N GLU A 82 9.38 2.73 1.16
CA GLU A 82 9.97 3.89 0.48
C GLU A 82 10.35 5.01 1.48
N GLU A 83 9.55 5.23 2.53
CA GLU A 83 9.91 6.14 3.63
C GLU A 83 11.18 5.69 4.36
N GLU A 84 11.31 4.40 4.64
CA GLU A 84 12.48 3.87 5.35
C GLU A 84 13.74 3.88 4.48
N LYS A 85 13.60 3.59 3.18
CA LYS A 85 14.68 3.77 2.21
C LYS A 85 15.12 5.23 2.18
N LYS A 86 14.19 6.18 2.12
CA LYS A 86 14.50 7.62 2.11
C LYS A 86 15.29 8.01 3.36
N LYS A 87 14.85 7.62 4.55
CA LYS A 87 15.60 7.89 5.80
C LYS A 87 17.00 7.30 5.78
N THR A 88 17.17 6.10 5.21
CA THR A 88 18.48 5.44 5.12
C THR A 88 19.41 6.22 4.18
N VAL A 89 18.89 6.70 3.04
CA VAL A 89 19.62 7.57 2.12
C VAL A 89 19.99 8.89 2.80
N ASP A 90 19.01 9.59 3.38
CA ASP A 90 19.25 10.87 4.06
C ASP A 90 20.32 10.72 5.17
N LEU A 91 20.32 9.60 5.90
CA LEU A 91 21.35 9.29 6.89
C LEU A 91 22.73 9.13 6.27
N LEU A 92 22.87 8.40 5.15
CA LEU A 92 24.16 8.27 4.45
C LEU A 92 24.71 9.63 4.01
N TYR A 93 23.86 10.49 3.46
CA TYR A 93 24.22 11.85 3.03
C TYR A 93 24.50 12.79 4.20
N SER A 94 23.99 12.50 5.41
CA SER A 94 24.32 13.28 6.61
C SER A 94 25.71 12.94 7.19
N ILE A 95 26.28 11.78 6.84
CA ILE A 95 27.56 11.31 7.36
C ILE A 95 28.69 11.52 6.34
N PHE A 96 28.43 11.24 5.06
CA PHE A 96 29.45 11.26 4.01
C PHE A 96 29.17 12.36 2.98
N PRO A 97 30.22 12.85 2.28
CA PRO A 97 30.01 13.71 1.11
C PRO A 97 29.13 13.01 0.07
N GLY A 98 28.33 13.78 -0.67
CA GLY A 98 27.26 13.23 -1.49
C GLY A 98 27.70 12.20 -2.55
N ASP A 99 28.91 12.35 -3.09
CA ASP A 99 29.47 11.42 -4.07
C ASP A 99 29.93 10.09 -3.43
N VAL A 100 30.45 10.14 -2.20
CA VAL A 100 30.81 8.96 -1.40
C VAL A 100 29.54 8.24 -0.95
N ALA A 101 28.55 8.99 -0.44
CA ALA A 101 27.25 8.44 -0.03
C ALA A 101 26.56 7.71 -1.20
N GLN A 102 26.58 8.29 -2.39
CA GLN A 102 26.01 7.68 -3.59
C GLN A 102 26.68 6.36 -3.98
N GLN A 103 28.01 6.29 -3.95
CA GLN A 103 28.75 5.06 -4.25
C GLN A 103 28.44 3.97 -3.23
N LEU A 104 28.43 4.31 -1.93
CA LEU A 104 28.09 3.37 -0.86
C LEU A 104 26.65 2.86 -0.99
N TRP A 105 25.70 3.74 -1.31
CA TRP A 105 24.31 3.36 -1.54
C TRP A 105 24.15 2.37 -2.70
N GLN A 106 24.95 2.52 -3.76
CA GLN A 106 24.99 1.61 -4.91
C GLN A 106 25.75 0.31 -4.64
N GLY A 107 26.31 0.13 -3.43
CA GLY A 107 27.15 -1.03 -3.09
C GLY A 107 28.51 -1.02 -3.78
N GLN A 108 28.96 0.13 -4.26
CA GLN A 108 30.24 0.28 -4.93
C GLN A 108 31.36 0.49 -3.90
N GLN A 109 32.55 0.01 -4.23
CA GLN A 109 33.74 0.22 -3.40
C GLN A 109 34.26 1.65 -3.59
N VAL A 110 34.36 2.40 -2.49
CA VAL A 110 34.95 3.75 -2.47
C VAL A 110 36.47 3.64 -2.48
N GLN A 111 37.11 4.15 -3.53
CA GLN A 111 38.57 4.19 -3.63
C GLN A 111 39.15 5.36 -2.85
N ALA A 112 40.34 5.19 -2.29
CA ALA A 112 41.07 6.28 -1.67
C ALA A 112 41.37 7.39 -2.68
N ARG A 113 41.13 8.64 -2.29
CA ARG A 113 41.38 9.81 -3.13
C ARG A 113 42.39 10.73 -2.45
N LYS A 114 43.27 11.29 -3.26
CA LYS A 114 44.15 12.38 -2.87
C LYS A 114 43.52 13.69 -3.35
N PHE A 115 43.45 14.67 -2.46
CA PHE A 115 43.04 16.03 -2.77
C PHE A 115 44.25 16.93 -2.54
N ASP A 116 44.62 17.72 -3.54
CA ASP A 116 45.80 18.57 -3.47
C ASP A 116 45.52 19.89 -2.73
N ASP A 117 44.33 20.47 -2.92
CA ASP A 117 43.91 21.73 -2.32
C ASP A 117 42.84 21.49 -1.24
N VAL A 118 43.27 21.34 0.01
CA VAL A 118 42.38 21.17 1.17
C VAL A 118 42.78 22.12 2.29
N THR A 119 41.78 22.77 2.88
CA THR A 119 41.95 23.55 4.11
C THR A 119 41.29 22.81 5.26
N MET A 120 42.03 22.59 6.35
CA MET A 120 41.52 21.91 7.55
C MET A 120 41.37 22.90 8.70
N LEU A 121 40.26 22.81 9.44
CA LEU A 121 40.04 23.54 10.68
C LEU A 121 39.95 22.53 11.84
N PHE A 122 40.77 22.76 12.87
CA PHE A 122 40.69 22.03 14.14
C PHE A 122 40.26 23.00 15.24
N SER A 123 39.35 22.56 16.09
CA SER A 123 38.87 23.34 17.24
C SER A 123 38.76 22.45 18.47
N ASP A 124 39.13 22.99 19.62
CA ASP A 124 39.00 22.33 20.93
C ASP A 124 38.33 23.26 21.95
N ILE A 125 37.70 22.67 22.96
CA ILE A 125 37.05 23.39 24.05
C ILE A 125 38.05 23.56 25.20
N VAL A 126 38.51 24.78 25.41
CA VAL A 126 39.44 25.11 26.50
C VAL A 126 38.81 24.75 27.85
N GLY A 127 39.54 23.98 28.66
CA GLY A 127 39.10 23.61 30.01
C GLY A 127 38.00 22.56 30.05
N PHE A 128 37.75 21.82 28.96
CA PHE A 128 36.71 20.79 28.89
C PHE A 128 36.77 19.77 30.04
N THR A 129 37.98 19.32 30.44
CA THR A 129 38.16 18.41 31.58
C THR A 129 37.62 19.00 32.90
N ALA A 130 37.82 20.29 33.14
CA ALA A 130 37.32 20.96 34.34
C ALA A 130 35.80 21.10 34.30
N ILE A 131 35.24 21.41 33.13
CA ILE A 131 33.78 21.46 32.90
C ILE A 131 33.17 20.09 33.20
N CYS A 132 33.74 19.00 32.68
CA CYS A 132 33.25 17.65 32.96
C CYS A 132 33.37 17.24 34.43
N ALA A 133 34.36 17.77 35.16
CA ALA A 133 34.53 17.48 36.58
C ALA A 133 33.54 18.26 37.49
N GLN A 134 33.07 19.43 37.04
CA GLN A 134 32.21 20.33 37.82
C GLN A 134 30.72 20.22 37.47
N CYS A 135 30.40 19.76 36.25
CA CYS A 135 29.04 19.64 35.75
C CYS A 135 28.52 18.20 35.81
N THR A 136 27.20 18.06 35.84
CA THR A 136 26.58 16.73 35.65
C THR A 136 26.74 16.27 34.19
N PRO A 137 26.79 14.95 33.93
CA PRO A 137 26.89 14.43 32.58
C PRO A 137 25.81 14.98 31.62
N MET A 138 24.58 15.13 32.10
CA MET A 138 23.49 15.69 31.30
C MET A 138 23.72 17.15 30.89
N GLN A 139 24.29 17.97 31.78
CA GLN A 139 24.63 19.36 31.45
C GLN A 139 25.72 19.43 30.39
N VAL A 140 26.74 18.57 30.50
CA VAL A 140 27.82 18.48 29.51
C VAL A 140 27.27 18.08 28.13
N ILE A 141 26.42 17.04 28.08
CA ILE A 141 25.80 16.61 26.82
C ILE A 141 24.90 17.71 26.23
N SER A 142 24.12 18.41 27.05
CA SER A 142 23.29 19.51 26.57
C SER A 142 24.12 20.65 25.96
N MET A 143 25.23 21.02 26.61
CA MET A 143 26.16 22.03 26.09
C MET A 143 26.77 21.61 24.76
N LEU A 144 27.25 20.36 24.65
CA LEU A 144 27.84 19.84 23.41
C LEU A 144 26.82 19.77 22.28
N ASN A 145 25.60 19.29 22.55
CA ASN A 145 24.54 19.23 21.57
C ASN A 145 24.20 20.62 21.04
N GLU A 146 24.07 21.62 21.91
CA GLU A 146 23.80 22.99 21.49
C GLU A 146 24.94 23.58 20.63
N LEU A 147 26.19 23.36 21.05
CA LEU A 147 27.37 23.83 20.32
C LEU A 147 27.44 23.21 18.91
N TYR A 148 27.37 21.88 18.82
CA TYR A 148 27.48 21.19 17.53
C TYR A 148 26.27 21.40 16.63
N THR A 149 25.06 21.54 17.18
CA THR A 149 23.88 21.89 16.36
C THR A 149 24.06 23.25 15.69
N ARG A 150 24.61 24.23 16.42
CA ARG A 150 24.91 25.56 15.86
C ARG A 150 26.02 25.49 14.80
N PHE A 151 27.06 24.69 15.04
CA PHE A 151 28.10 24.48 14.03
C PHE A 151 27.56 23.80 12.77
N ASP A 152 26.74 22.78 12.91
CA ASP A 152 26.16 22.05 11.77
C ASP A 152 25.29 22.96 10.92
N HIS A 153 24.49 23.83 11.56
CA HIS A 153 23.72 24.85 10.85
C HIS A 153 24.62 25.82 10.06
N GLN A 154 25.73 26.29 10.66
CA GLN A 154 26.67 27.19 9.96
C GLN A 154 27.43 26.48 8.85
N CYS A 155 27.83 25.22 9.04
CA CYS A 155 28.48 24.40 8.01
C CYS A 155 27.54 24.21 6.81
N GLY A 156 26.26 23.91 7.05
CA GLY A 156 25.26 23.82 5.98
C GLY A 156 25.02 25.13 5.25
N PHE A 157 25.08 26.27 5.94
CA PHE A 157 24.94 27.59 5.31
C PHE A 157 26.16 27.99 4.47
N LEU A 158 27.36 27.66 4.93
CA LEU A 158 28.63 27.98 4.27
C LEU A 158 29.06 26.93 3.24
N ASP A 159 28.31 25.83 3.10
CA ASP A 159 28.63 24.67 2.25
C ASP A 159 30.00 24.06 2.59
N ILE A 160 30.25 23.87 3.89
CA ILE A 160 31.47 23.26 4.42
C ILE A 160 31.13 21.86 4.95
N TYR A 161 31.94 20.86 4.58
CA TYR A 161 31.82 19.50 5.10
C TYR A 161 32.49 19.39 6.48
N LYS A 162 31.77 18.84 7.47
CA LYS A 162 32.24 18.57 8.83
C LYS A 162 32.67 17.12 8.99
#